data_AF-A0A814LMW8-F1
#
_entry.id   AF-A0A814LMW8-F1
#
_cell.length_a   1.000
_cell.length_b   1.000
_cell.length_c   1.000
_cell.angle_alpha   90.00
_cell.angle_beta   90.00
_cell.angle_gamma   90.00
#
_symmetry.space_group_name_H-M   'P 1'
#
loop_
_entity.id
_entity.type
_entity.pdbx_description
1 polymer ?
#
loop_
_entity_poly.entity_id
_entity_poly.type
_entity_poly.pdbx_seq_one_letter_code
_entity_poly.pdbx_strand_id
1 'polypeptide(L)'
;MRLIFHKIADIKWLERRKNSKSVAPLINDQHKAEIEFNRINLSKIIKIIIFLAKQGIPFRGHSESLESANRGNLKELEDLLATNYSIDLKKFLKKNLNGNYLSLDIQNEILAISASNIRNKIKDEVRESKFFSIFFDGTSDISHKEQISFCILFCTVGLEIKEKFIGFFEAASTTGENMYNIVKKVLSECCLEMTVPQI
;
A
#
# COMPACT_ATOMS: atom_id res chain seq x y z
N MET A 1 20.02 -40.70 55.60
CA MET A 1 20.15 -40.50 54.14
C MET A 1 18.82 -40.17 53.44
N ARG A 2 17.73 -40.94 53.60
CA ARG A 2 16.43 -40.72 52.89
C ARG A 2 15.79 -39.33 53.06
N LEU A 3 15.82 -38.75 54.25
CA LEU A 3 15.25 -37.42 54.55
C LEU A 3 15.96 -36.26 53.84
N ILE A 4 17.26 -36.41 53.57
CA ILE A 4 18.06 -35.39 52.89
C ILE A 4 17.66 -35.35 51.40
N PHE A 5 17.50 -36.52 50.77
CA PHE A 5 17.03 -36.62 49.39
C PHE A 5 15.63 -36.04 49.19
N HIS A 6 14.71 -36.26 50.15
CA HIS A 6 13.37 -35.68 50.10
C HIS A 6 13.41 -34.15 50.16
N LYS A 7 14.16 -33.58 51.11
CA LYS A 7 14.32 -32.13 51.21
C LYS A 7 14.95 -31.51 49.96
N ILE A 8 15.93 -32.18 49.36
CA ILE A 8 16.54 -31.72 48.10
C ILE A 8 15.53 -31.77 46.95
N ALA A 9 14.69 -32.80 46.88
CA ALA A 9 13.65 -32.90 45.86
C ALA A 9 12.58 -31.81 46.01
N ASP A 10 12.16 -31.52 47.25
CA ASP A 10 11.19 -30.45 47.53
C ASP A 10 11.73 -29.06 47.16
N ILE A 11 13.00 -28.77 47.48
CA ILE A 11 13.66 -27.52 47.10
C ILE A 11 13.71 -27.38 45.58
N LYS A 12 14.13 -28.43 44.86
CA LYS A 12 14.15 -28.42 43.38
C LYS A 12 12.76 -28.23 42.77
N TRP A 13 11.72 -28.82 43.37
CA TRP A 13 10.35 -28.65 42.92
C TRP A 13 9.83 -27.23 43.15
N LEU A 14 10.13 -26.63 44.30
CA LEU A 14 9.78 -25.24 44.61
C LEU A 14 10.50 -24.24 43.70
N GLU A 15 11.78 -24.47 43.39
CA GLU A 15 12.54 -23.67 42.42
C GLU A 15 11.94 -23.79 41.01
N ARG A 16 11.60 -25.02 40.57
CA ARG A 16 10.93 -25.24 39.29
C ARG A 16 9.56 -24.57 39.22
N ARG A 17 8.78 -24.61 40.31
CA ARG A 17 7.46 -23.97 40.39
C ARG A 17 7.57 -22.44 40.37
N LYS A 18 8.58 -21.86 41.03
CA LYS A 18 8.88 -20.42 40.97
C LYS A 18 9.33 -19.98 39.58
N ASN A 19 10.09 -20.82 38.87
CA ASN A 19 10.58 -20.55 37.51
C ASN A 19 9.64 -20.99 36.38
N SER A 20 8.58 -21.74 36.70
CA SER A 20 7.57 -22.20 35.75
C SER A 20 6.64 -21.04 35.39
N LYS A 21 7.09 -20.16 34.49
CA LYS A 21 6.19 -19.24 33.80
C LYS A 21 5.13 -20.06 33.07
N SER A 22 3.88 -19.62 33.12
CA SER A 22 2.82 -20.22 32.30
C SER A 22 3.23 -20.18 30.83
N VAL A 23 2.93 -21.24 30.08
CA VAL A 23 3.24 -21.30 28.65
C VAL A 23 2.38 -20.30 27.86
N ALA A 24 1.19 -19.97 28.37
CA ALA A 24 0.27 -19.03 27.72
C ALA A 24 0.86 -17.62 27.46
N PRO A 25 1.45 -16.91 28.45
CA PRO A 25 2.10 -15.62 28.20
C PRO A 25 3.30 -15.73 27.26
N LEU A 26 4.08 -16.81 27.32
CA LEU A 26 5.21 -17.02 26.41
C LEU A 26 4.75 -17.17 24.94
N ILE A 27 3.68 -17.93 24.70
CA ILE A 27 3.07 -18.05 23.37
C ILE A 27 2.54 -16.69 22.89
N ASN A 28 1.86 -15.95 23.77
CA ASN A 28 1.32 -14.64 23.42
C ASN A 28 2.42 -13.63 23.07
N ASP A 29 3.52 -13.62 23.83
CA ASP A 29 4.65 -12.74 23.57
C ASP A 29 5.36 -13.11 22.25
N GLN A 30 5.51 -14.40 21.97
CA GLN A 30 6.05 -14.88 20.70
C GLN A 30 5.14 -14.51 19.52
N HIS A 31 3.82 -14.65 19.67
CA HIS A 31 2.85 -14.27 18.65
C HIS A 31 2.89 -12.77 18.35
N LYS A 32 2.98 -11.93 19.39
CA LYS A 32 3.16 -10.48 19.21
C LYS A 32 4.46 -10.15 18.48
N ALA A 33 5.56 -10.80 18.84
CA ALA A 33 6.84 -10.60 18.16
C ALA A 33 6.76 -10.99 16.68
N GLU A 34 6.03 -12.05 16.36
CA GLU A 34 5.79 -12.50 14.99
C GLU A 34 4.92 -11.53 14.19
N ILE A 35 3.84 -11.00 14.77
CA ILE A 35 3.02 -9.96 14.15
C ILE A 35 3.87 -8.74 13.81
N GLU A 36 4.67 -8.27 14.77
CA GLU A 36 5.51 -7.09 14.58
C GLU A 36 6.58 -7.34 13.49
N PHE A 37 7.22 -8.50 13.53
CA PHE A 37 8.15 -8.92 12.48
C PHE A 37 7.49 -8.92 11.09
N ASN A 38 6.27 -9.44 10.97
CA ASN A 38 5.55 -9.46 9.70
C ASN A 38 5.17 -8.04 9.24
N ARG A 39 4.69 -7.17 10.14
CA ARG A 39 4.34 -5.78 9.84
C ARG A 39 5.53 -4.98 9.32
N ILE A 40 6.67 -5.09 9.99
CA ILE A 40 7.90 -4.38 9.60
C ILE A 40 8.33 -4.80 8.19
N ASN A 41 8.33 -6.11 7.90
CA ASN A 41 8.77 -6.58 6.60
C ASN A 41 7.75 -6.30 5.49
N LEU A 42 6.45 -6.43 5.76
CA LEU A 42 5.40 -6.03 4.82
C LEU A 42 5.47 -4.52 4.50
N SER A 43 5.78 -3.68 5.49
CA SER A 43 6.01 -2.25 5.26
C SER A 43 7.15 -1.98 4.28
N LYS A 44 8.23 -2.79 4.31
CA LYS A 44 9.32 -2.68 3.33
C LYS A 44 8.83 -3.01 1.91
N ILE A 45 8.04 -4.08 1.76
CA ILE A 45 7.44 -4.46 0.46
C ILE A 45 6.54 -3.34 -0.08
N ILE A 46 5.64 -2.80 0.75
CA ILE A 46 4.76 -1.69 0.36
C ILE A 46 5.59 -0.48 -0.11
N LYS A 47 6.71 -0.17 0.56
CA LYS A 47 7.61 0.92 0.14
C LYS A 47 8.23 0.67 -1.24
N ILE A 48 8.63 -0.58 -1.53
CA ILE A 48 9.15 -0.95 -2.84
C ILE A 48 8.06 -0.78 -3.91
N ILE A 49 6.84 -1.26 -3.64
CA ILE A 49 5.69 -1.12 -4.54
C ILE A 49 5.41 0.35 -4.85
N ILE A 50 5.33 1.19 -3.81
CA ILE A 50 5.10 2.64 -3.96
C ILE A 50 6.26 3.29 -4.73
N PHE A 51 7.51 2.87 -4.49
CA PHE A 51 8.67 3.38 -5.22
C PHE A 51 8.55 3.09 -6.72
N LEU A 52 8.29 1.83 -7.11
CA LEU A 52 8.13 1.45 -8.51
C LEU A 52 6.98 2.20 -9.17
N ALA A 53 5.82 2.31 -8.48
CA ALA A 53 4.66 3.07 -8.96
C ALA A 53 5.02 4.53 -9.26
N LYS A 54 5.70 5.19 -8.32
CA LYS A 54 6.08 6.60 -8.45
C LYS A 54 7.06 6.86 -9.59
N GLN A 55 7.93 5.89 -9.90
CA GLN A 55 8.89 5.99 -11.00
C GLN A 55 8.30 5.55 -12.35
N GLY A 56 7.06 5.04 -12.38
CA GLY A 56 6.48 4.45 -13.60
C GLY A 56 7.21 3.18 -14.05
N ILE A 57 7.91 2.49 -13.15
CA ILE A 57 8.65 1.27 -13.47
C ILE A 57 7.68 0.09 -13.46
N PRO A 58 7.64 -0.73 -14.52
CA PRO A 58 6.83 -1.94 -14.55
C PRO A 58 7.22 -2.87 -13.41
N PHE A 59 6.23 -3.41 -12.70
CA PHE A 59 6.46 -4.27 -11.54
C PHE A 59 6.90 -5.66 -11.97
N ARG A 60 6.36 -6.11 -13.11
CA ARG A 60 6.36 -7.48 -13.58
C ARG A 60 7.28 -7.63 -14.79
N GLY A 61 7.85 -8.83 -14.91
CA GLY A 61 8.62 -9.26 -16.07
C GLY A 61 7.76 -10.08 -17.02
N HIS A 62 8.38 -10.64 -18.05
CA HIS A 62 7.72 -11.55 -18.98
C HIS A 62 7.35 -12.90 -18.33
N SER A 63 8.22 -13.40 -17.46
CA SER A 63 7.98 -14.59 -16.65
C SER A 63 8.49 -14.35 -15.24
N GLU A 64 7.67 -14.68 -14.24
CA GLU A 64 8.06 -14.61 -12.83
C GLU A 64 8.45 -15.97 -12.24
N SER A 65 8.66 -16.98 -13.10
CA SER A 65 9.07 -18.32 -12.68
C SER A 65 10.49 -18.33 -12.12
N LEU A 66 10.83 -19.32 -11.29
CA LEU A 66 12.16 -19.43 -10.70
C LEU A 66 13.25 -19.69 -11.75
N GLU A 67 12.89 -20.26 -12.90
CA GLU A 67 13.80 -20.48 -14.03
C GLU A 67 14.00 -19.23 -14.89
N SER A 68 13.23 -18.17 -14.67
CA SER A 68 13.36 -16.93 -15.44
C SER A 68 14.62 -16.17 -15.04
N ALA A 69 15.38 -15.71 -16.03
CA ALA A 69 16.55 -14.85 -15.82
C ALA A 69 16.18 -13.45 -15.28
N ASN A 70 14.92 -13.03 -15.46
CA ASN A 70 14.40 -11.78 -14.92
C ASN A 70 12.94 -11.98 -14.53
N ARG A 71 12.66 -12.01 -13.22
CA ARG A 71 11.32 -12.25 -12.67
C ARG A 71 10.47 -10.99 -12.56
N GLY A 72 10.95 -9.87 -13.07
CA GLY A 72 10.31 -8.56 -12.95
C GLY A 72 10.94 -7.69 -11.86
N ASN A 73 10.80 -6.38 -12.02
CA ASN A 73 11.51 -5.41 -11.18
C ASN A 73 11.14 -5.51 -9.70
N LEU A 74 9.91 -5.88 -9.34
CA LEU A 74 9.52 -6.05 -7.95
C LEU A 74 10.28 -7.22 -7.30
N LYS A 75 10.21 -8.41 -7.90
CA LYS A 75 10.86 -9.63 -7.38
C LYS A 75 12.38 -9.50 -7.34
N GLU A 76 12.98 -8.94 -8.39
CA GLU A 76 14.43 -8.74 -8.43
C GLU A 76 14.91 -7.70 -7.41
N LEU A 77 14.16 -6.60 -7.22
CA LEU A 77 14.51 -5.59 -6.22
C LEU A 77 14.33 -6.12 -4.78
N GLU A 78 13.30 -6.91 -4.53
CA GLU A 78 13.11 -7.57 -3.24
C GLU A 78 14.23 -8.57 -2.93
N ASP A 79 14.64 -9.38 -3.91
CA ASP A 79 15.72 -10.37 -3.75
C ASP A 79 17.08 -9.68 -3.52
N LEU A 80 17.35 -8.60 -4.26
CA LEU A 80 18.52 -7.74 -4.05
C LEU A 80 18.56 -7.19 -2.62
N LEU A 81 17.43 -6.64 -2.14
CA LEU A 81 17.33 -6.07 -0.81
C LEU A 81 17.44 -7.13 0.30
N ALA A 82 16.80 -8.29 0.10
CA ALA A 82 16.85 -9.40 1.03
C ALA A 82 18.25 -10.01 1.12
N THR A 83 18.98 -10.08 0.01
CA THR A 83 20.32 -10.68 -0.02
C THR A 83 21.38 -9.75 0.52
N ASN A 84 21.30 -8.45 0.23
CA ASN A 84 22.38 -7.51 0.54
C ASN A 84 22.13 -6.64 1.78
N TYR A 85 20.86 -6.41 2.16
CA TYR A 85 20.54 -5.36 3.14
C TYR A 85 19.63 -5.80 4.29
N SER A 86 18.91 -6.93 4.19
CA SER A 86 18.02 -7.36 5.27
C SER A 86 17.82 -8.88 5.37
N ILE A 87 18.50 -9.48 6.36
CA ILE A 87 18.32 -10.89 6.73
C ILE A 87 16.87 -11.18 7.13
N ASP A 88 16.23 -10.25 7.83
CA ASP A 88 14.83 -10.40 8.25
C ASP A 88 13.86 -10.38 7.07
N LEU A 89 14.10 -9.53 6.07
CA LEU A 89 13.34 -9.56 4.83
C LEU A 89 13.52 -10.90 4.14
N LYS A 90 14.75 -11.42 4.05
CA LYS A 90 15.03 -12.75 3.48
C LYS A 90 14.28 -13.87 4.20
N LYS A 91 14.26 -13.85 5.54
CA LYS A 91 13.49 -14.81 6.35
C LYS A 91 11.99 -14.67 6.10
N PHE A 92 11.49 -13.45 6.05
CA PHE A 92 10.08 -13.15 5.77
C PHE A 92 9.66 -13.65 4.39
N LEU A 93 10.44 -13.35 3.35
CA LEU A 93 10.21 -13.82 1.98
C LEU A 93 10.22 -15.35 1.93
N LYS A 94 11.23 -16.00 2.53
CA LYS A 94 11.32 -17.47 2.60
C LYS A 94 10.11 -18.12 3.27
N LYS A 95 9.68 -17.55 4.40
CA LYS A 95 8.51 -18.04 5.14
C LYS A 95 7.22 -17.92 4.34
N ASN A 96 7.12 -16.87 3.53
CA ASN A 96 5.96 -16.56 2.71
C ASN A 96 6.17 -16.92 1.22
N LEU A 97 7.09 -17.82 0.90
CA LEU A 97 7.28 -18.30 -0.50
C LEU A 97 6.00 -18.91 -1.07
N ASN A 98 5.19 -19.53 -0.19
CA ASN A 98 3.89 -20.09 -0.52
C ASN A 98 2.72 -19.16 -0.14
N GLY A 99 3.04 -17.96 0.38
CA GLY A 99 2.10 -17.05 1.04
C GLY A 99 1.79 -15.83 0.17
N ASN A 100 0.50 -15.56 0.01
CA ASN A 100 -0.13 -14.64 -0.95
C ASN A 100 0.36 -13.17 -0.98
N TYR A 101 1.20 -12.71 -0.05
CA TYR A 101 1.55 -11.28 0.12
C TYR A 101 2.20 -10.62 -1.09
N LEU A 102 2.86 -11.41 -1.94
CA LEU A 102 3.49 -10.95 -3.18
C LEU A 102 2.70 -11.36 -4.42
N SER A 103 1.50 -11.91 -4.24
CA SER A 103 0.61 -12.21 -5.36
C SER A 103 0.20 -10.94 -6.09
N LEU A 104 -0.20 -11.13 -7.34
CA LEU A 104 -0.66 -10.06 -8.22
C LEU A 104 -1.83 -9.31 -7.61
N ASP A 105 -2.74 -10.04 -6.97
CA ASP A 105 -3.95 -9.48 -6.36
C ASP A 105 -3.60 -8.57 -5.19
N ILE A 106 -2.70 -9.01 -4.30
CA ILE A 106 -2.28 -8.19 -3.16
C ILE A 106 -1.47 -6.97 -3.59
N GLN A 107 -0.62 -7.08 -4.62
CA GLN A 107 0.07 -5.91 -5.18
C GLN A 107 -0.94 -4.87 -5.71
N ASN A 108 -1.94 -5.31 -6.47
CA ASN A 108 -3.00 -4.46 -7.01
C ASN A 108 -3.85 -3.84 -5.89
N GLU A 109 -4.16 -4.59 -4.83
CA GLU A 109 -4.88 -4.11 -3.67
C GLU A 109 -4.09 -3.00 -2.94
N ILE A 110 -2.80 -3.22 -2.70
CA ILE A 110 -1.91 -2.21 -2.09
C ILE A 110 -1.88 -0.92 -2.94
N LEU A 111 -1.81 -1.05 -4.26
CA LEU A 111 -1.85 0.09 -5.18
C LEU A 111 -3.20 0.81 -5.12
N ALA A 112 -4.31 0.07 -5.09
CA ALA A 112 -5.65 0.65 -5.00
C ALA A 112 -5.87 1.40 -3.68
N ILE A 113 -5.45 0.82 -2.54
CA ILE A 113 -5.50 1.48 -1.23
C ILE A 113 -4.62 2.72 -1.23
N SER A 114 -3.40 2.63 -1.77
CA SER A 114 -2.47 3.76 -1.84
C SER A 114 -3.03 4.89 -2.70
N ALA A 115 -3.59 4.58 -3.86
CA ALA A 115 -4.24 5.55 -4.75
C ALA A 115 -5.46 6.19 -4.07
N SER A 116 -6.28 5.40 -3.37
CA SER A 116 -7.43 5.90 -2.60
C SER A 116 -6.97 6.89 -1.51
N ASN A 117 -5.94 6.55 -0.74
CA ASN A 117 -5.38 7.43 0.29
C ASN A 117 -4.85 8.75 -0.30
N ILE A 118 -4.15 8.69 -1.44
CA ILE A 118 -3.68 9.89 -2.15
C ILE A 118 -4.86 10.74 -2.60
N ARG A 119 -5.89 10.14 -3.20
CA ARG A 119 -7.09 10.86 -3.64
C ARG A 119 -7.81 11.49 -2.45
N ASN A 120 -7.98 10.77 -1.34
CA ASN A 120 -8.63 11.32 -0.14
C ASN A 120 -7.86 12.52 0.42
N LYS A 121 -6.52 12.44 0.47
CA LYS A 121 -5.70 13.58 0.85
C LYS A 121 -5.88 14.78 -0.08
N ILE A 122 -5.93 14.55 -1.40
CA ILE A 122 -6.21 15.62 -2.37
C ILE A 122 -7.59 16.23 -2.12
N LYS A 123 -8.62 15.41 -1.86
CA LYS A 123 -9.98 15.89 -1.56
C LYS A 123 -9.98 16.80 -0.33
N ASP A 124 -9.30 16.39 0.74
CA ASP A 124 -9.22 17.18 1.97
C ASP A 124 -8.50 18.52 1.72
N GLU A 125 -7.38 18.50 0.99
CA GLU A 125 -6.65 19.73 0.60
C GLU A 125 -7.51 20.68 -0.27
N VAL A 126 -8.31 20.14 -1.20
CA VAL A 126 -9.21 20.95 -2.05
C VAL A 126 -10.38 21.51 -1.24
N ARG A 127 -10.92 20.77 -0.26
CA ARG A 127 -12.04 21.23 0.57
C ARG A 127 -11.66 22.36 1.52
N GLU A 128 -10.41 22.39 1.96
CA GLU A 128 -9.87 23.51 2.71
C GLU A 128 -9.72 24.77 1.85
N SER A 129 -9.67 24.64 0.52
CA SER A 129 -9.66 25.79 -0.38
C SER A 129 -11.06 26.36 -0.59
N LYS A 130 -11.16 27.69 -0.64
CA LYS A 130 -12.43 28.38 -0.94
C LYS A 130 -12.83 28.23 -2.42
N PHE A 131 -11.84 28.07 -3.29
CA PHE A 131 -12.03 28.02 -4.73
C PHE A 131 -11.12 26.95 -5.34
N PHE A 132 -11.62 26.30 -6.37
CA PHE A 132 -10.86 25.39 -7.21
C PHE A 132 -11.27 25.58 -8.68
N SER A 133 -10.37 25.23 -9.57
CA SER A 133 -10.59 25.16 -11.01
C SER A 133 -10.36 23.73 -11.47
N ILE A 134 -11.07 23.33 -12.52
CA ILE A 134 -10.95 22.01 -13.14
C ILE A 134 -10.27 22.19 -14.48
N PHE A 135 -9.29 21.35 -14.76
CA PHE A 135 -8.66 21.25 -16.07
C PHE A 135 -8.70 19.79 -16.50
N PHE A 136 -9.11 19.55 -17.73
CA PHE A 136 -9.06 18.22 -18.29
C PHE A 136 -8.67 18.29 -19.76
N ASP A 137 -7.89 17.31 -20.19
CA ASP A 137 -7.41 17.22 -21.58
C ASP A 137 -7.69 15.82 -22.13
N GLY A 138 -8.14 15.78 -23.38
CA GLY A 138 -8.56 14.59 -24.08
C GLY A 138 -7.45 14.04 -24.97
N THR A 139 -7.16 12.75 -24.85
CA THR A 139 -6.19 12.05 -25.70
C THR A 139 -6.79 10.72 -26.17
N SER A 140 -6.47 10.31 -27.40
CA SER A 140 -6.84 8.97 -27.89
C SER A 140 -5.73 7.99 -27.53
N ASP A 141 -6.09 6.88 -26.89
CA ASP A 141 -5.14 5.83 -26.57
C ASP A 141 -4.79 4.96 -27.80
N ILE A 142 -3.86 4.00 -27.62
CA ILE A 142 -3.40 3.07 -28.66
C ILE A 142 -4.55 2.20 -29.22
N SER A 143 -5.63 2.03 -28.47
CA SER A 143 -6.82 1.28 -28.89
C SER A 143 -7.89 2.18 -29.52
N HIS A 144 -7.56 3.43 -29.84
CA HIS A 144 -8.46 4.45 -30.36
C HIS A 144 -9.63 4.79 -29.42
N LYS A 145 -9.47 4.54 -28.12
CA LYS A 145 -10.43 4.98 -27.11
C LYS A 145 -10.05 6.37 -26.62
N GLU A 146 -11.04 7.25 -26.52
CA GLU A 146 -10.82 8.58 -25.96
C GLU A 146 -10.70 8.49 -24.44
N GLN A 147 -9.64 9.07 -23.90
CA GLN A 147 -9.39 9.17 -22.47
C GLN A 147 -9.20 10.63 -22.09
N ILE A 148 -9.76 11.00 -20.95
CA ILE A 148 -9.67 12.35 -20.40
C ILE A 148 -8.76 12.29 -19.18
N SER A 149 -7.65 13.01 -19.26
CA SER A 149 -6.84 13.34 -18.09
C SER A 149 -7.56 14.41 -17.28
N PHE A 150 -7.73 14.21 -15.97
CA PHE A 150 -8.44 15.15 -15.11
C PHE A 150 -7.55 15.67 -13.98
N CYS A 151 -7.43 16.99 -13.89
CA CYS A 151 -6.67 17.71 -12.88
C CYS A 151 -7.55 18.73 -12.15
N ILE A 152 -7.26 18.94 -10.87
CA ILE A 152 -7.86 20.00 -10.05
C ILE A 152 -6.75 20.98 -9.65
N LEU A 153 -7.01 22.26 -9.85
CA LEU A 153 -6.17 23.36 -9.42
C LEU A 153 -6.84 24.07 -8.24
N PHE A 154 -6.11 24.30 -7.15
CA PHE A 154 -6.64 25.02 -6.01
C PHE A 154 -5.57 25.84 -5.31
N CYS A 155 -6.02 26.86 -4.58
CA CYS A 155 -5.14 27.72 -3.79
C CYS A 155 -5.17 27.27 -2.33
N THR A 156 -4.01 26.96 -1.77
CA THR A 156 -3.88 26.60 -0.35
C THR A 156 -4.04 27.82 0.55
N VAL A 157 -4.21 27.60 1.85
CA VAL A 157 -4.25 28.68 2.87
C VAL A 157 -2.97 29.54 2.82
N GLY A 158 -1.83 28.96 2.45
CA GLY A 158 -0.56 29.67 2.27
C GLY A 158 -0.42 30.46 0.97
N LEU A 159 -1.51 30.62 0.19
CA LEU A 159 -1.54 31.26 -1.13
C LEU A 159 -0.69 30.55 -2.20
N GLU A 160 -0.34 29.29 -1.98
CA GLU A 160 0.32 28.46 -3.00
C GLU A 160 -0.72 27.80 -3.90
N ILE A 161 -0.55 27.95 -5.21
CA ILE A 161 -1.35 27.27 -6.23
C ILE A 161 -0.82 25.84 -6.36
N LYS A 162 -1.71 24.86 -6.20
CA LYS A 162 -1.40 23.44 -6.36
C LYS A 162 -2.25 22.84 -7.47
N GLU A 163 -1.59 22.12 -8.37
CA GLU A 163 -2.21 21.27 -9.38
C GLU A 163 -2.15 19.81 -8.92
N LYS A 164 -3.28 19.12 -8.94
CA LYS A 164 -3.38 17.72 -8.55
C LYS A 164 -4.11 16.91 -9.62
N PHE A 165 -3.40 15.90 -10.13
CA PHE A 165 -3.96 14.88 -11.00
C PHE A 165 -4.88 13.93 -10.22
N ILE A 166 -6.07 13.68 -10.76
CA ILE A 166 -7.09 12.80 -10.16
C ILE A 166 -7.10 11.42 -10.81
N GLY A 167 -7.01 11.39 -12.14
CA GLY A 167 -7.07 10.14 -12.90
C GLY A 167 -7.35 10.36 -14.38
N PHE A 168 -7.33 9.24 -15.10
CA PHE A 168 -7.83 9.13 -16.47
C PHE A 168 -9.25 8.56 -16.46
N PHE A 169 -10.10 9.09 -17.32
CA PHE A 169 -11.49 8.67 -17.46
C PHE A 169 -11.80 8.39 -18.92
N GLU A 170 -12.32 7.21 -19.23
CA GLU A 170 -12.73 6.86 -20.60
C GLU A 170 -13.94 7.71 -21.01
N ALA A 171 -13.87 8.31 -22.19
CA ALA A 171 -14.94 9.07 -22.80
C ALA A 171 -15.55 8.25 -23.94
N ALA A 172 -16.83 7.89 -23.81
CA ALA A 172 -17.56 7.20 -24.87
C ALA A 172 -17.82 8.11 -26.08
N SER A 173 -17.85 9.43 -25.89
CA SER A 173 -17.90 10.44 -26.96
C SER A 173 -17.33 11.79 -26.51
N THR A 174 -16.92 12.63 -27.46
CA THR A 174 -16.51 14.02 -27.23
C THR A 174 -17.66 15.02 -27.11
N THR A 175 -18.90 14.56 -27.04
CA THR A 175 -20.06 15.46 -26.91
C THR A 175 -20.01 16.24 -25.60
N GLY A 176 -20.47 17.49 -25.62
CA GLY A 176 -20.49 18.35 -24.42
C GLY A 176 -21.28 17.73 -23.26
N GLU A 177 -22.35 16.98 -23.56
CA GLU A 177 -23.14 16.25 -22.56
C GLU A 177 -22.32 15.13 -21.90
N ASN A 178 -21.61 14.31 -22.68
CA ASN A 178 -20.78 13.24 -22.13
C ASN A 178 -19.64 13.82 -21.28
N MET A 179 -19.00 14.89 -21.73
CA MET A 179 -17.98 15.60 -20.95
C MET A 179 -18.54 16.12 -19.63
N TYR A 180 -19.69 16.78 -19.64
CA TYR A 180 -20.37 17.25 -18.43
C TYR A 180 -20.66 16.11 -17.45
N ASN A 181 -21.16 14.98 -17.94
CA ASN A 181 -21.47 13.81 -17.11
C ASN A 181 -20.21 13.21 -16.48
N ILE A 182 -19.09 13.16 -17.22
CA ILE A 182 -17.79 12.73 -16.68
C ILE A 182 -17.34 13.69 -15.57
N VAL A 183 -17.31 15.00 -15.82
CA VAL A 183 -16.92 16.00 -14.81
C VAL A 183 -17.79 15.86 -13.56
N LYS A 184 -19.11 15.80 -13.71
CA LYS A 184 -20.06 15.64 -12.60
C LYS A 184 -19.80 14.37 -11.80
N LYS A 185 -19.54 13.25 -12.47
CA LYS A 185 -19.19 11.98 -11.83
C LYS A 185 -17.90 12.11 -11.01
N VAL A 186 -16.82 12.63 -11.61
CA VAL A 186 -15.52 12.80 -10.94
C VAL A 186 -15.64 13.70 -9.71
N LEU A 187 -16.36 14.81 -9.81
CA LEU A 187 -16.58 15.70 -8.68
C LEU A 187 -17.39 15.03 -7.57
N SER A 188 -18.41 14.24 -7.91
CA SER A 188 -19.19 13.49 -6.92
C SER A 188 -18.34 12.44 -6.20
N GLU A 189 -17.45 11.74 -6.92
CA GLU A 189 -16.49 10.79 -6.32
C GLU A 189 -15.47 11.51 -5.43
N CYS A 190 -15.12 12.74 -5.78
CA CYS A 190 -14.30 13.64 -4.96
C CYS A 190 -15.08 14.31 -3.83
N CYS A 191 -16.39 14.09 -3.74
CA CYS A 191 -17.29 14.77 -2.81
C CYS A 191 -17.09 16.30 -2.82
N LEU A 192 -16.95 16.84 -4.03
CA LEU A 192 -16.87 18.25 -4.36
C LEU A 192 -18.17 18.64 -5.07
N GLU A 193 -18.72 19.81 -4.74
CA GLU A 193 -19.93 20.31 -5.38
C GLU A 193 -19.57 21.31 -6.48
N MET A 194 -20.31 21.27 -7.59
CA MET A 194 -20.32 22.37 -8.56
C MET A 194 -21.27 23.45 -8.05
N THR A 195 -20.79 24.31 -7.16
CA THR A 195 -21.47 25.59 -6.94
C THR A 195 -21.12 26.49 -8.10
N VAL A 196 -21.92 26.42 -9.17
CA VAL A 196 -21.90 27.44 -10.23
C VAL A 196 -22.27 28.75 -9.53
N PRO A 197 -21.41 29.78 -9.55
CA PRO A 197 -21.77 31.07 -9.02
C PRO A 197 -23.05 31.52 -9.72
N GLN A 198 -24.12 31.78 -8.96
CA GLN A 198 -25.27 32.48 -9.49
C GLN A 198 -24.79 33.91 -9.81
N ILE A 199 -24.53 34.17 -11.09
CA ILE A 199 -24.23 35.49 -11.63
C ILE A 199 -25.55 36.21 -11.84
#